data_AF-A0A7S3U7J8-F1
#
_entry.id   AF-A0A7S3U7J8-F1
#
_cell.length_a   1.000
_cell.length_b   1.000
_cell.length_c   1.000
_cell.angle_alpha   90.00
_cell.angle_beta   90.00
_cell.angle_gamma   90.00
#
_symmetry.space_group_name_H-M   'P 1'
#
loop_
_entity.id
_entity.type
_entity.pdbx_description
1 polymer ?
#
loop_
_entity_poly.entity_id
_entity_poly.type
_entity_poly.pdbx_seq_one_letter_code
_entity_poly.pdbx_strand_id
1 'polypeptide(L)'
;QRCARHLGCFAWSWGSKRGEATTDICYLKGGQPRPWLVALEDDAFTSGQPVQVNRSIAVLRRQPGHSLFCFSLTLPSGYEPGLLRMQFARGVGIFGCDEYAVYSNETTHIALGLFSQVFNSTLTAPMGGEFKTALNTPIFLVLWSKIIQDGRYKAHDWTVKADADSAFLPHRLRNLLLHHKEDADGVYLNNCKMGLHGPLEVFSRNAVKAWGWGARKCK
;
A
#
# COMPACT_ATOMS: atom_id res chain seq x y z
N GLN A 1 -19.88 -11.38 15.64
CA GLN A 1 -21.12 -11.11 14.87
C GLN A 1 -21.31 -9.65 14.41
N ARG A 2 -20.32 -8.73 14.51
CA ARG A 2 -20.51 -7.32 14.08
C ARG A 2 -20.71 -7.16 12.57
N CYS A 3 -19.89 -7.83 11.75
CA CYS A 3 -20.01 -7.76 10.28
C CYS A 3 -21.42 -8.14 9.78
N ALA A 4 -22.01 -9.17 10.40
CA ALA A 4 -23.37 -9.64 10.09
C ALA A 4 -24.46 -8.57 10.32
N ARG A 5 -24.24 -7.58 11.19
CA ARG A 5 -25.20 -6.52 11.50
C ARG A 5 -25.03 -5.26 10.63
N HIS A 6 -23.88 -5.10 9.99
CA HIS A 6 -23.57 -3.90 9.19
C HIS A 6 -23.77 -4.19 7.71
N LEU A 7 -24.75 -3.54 7.07
CA LEU A 7 -25.06 -3.80 5.66
C LEU A 7 -23.89 -3.53 4.70
N GLY A 8 -22.94 -2.67 5.06
CA GLY A 8 -21.74 -2.43 4.26
C GLY A 8 -20.60 -3.44 4.46
N CYS A 9 -20.71 -4.38 5.41
CA CYS A 9 -19.63 -5.33 5.74
C CYS A 9 -19.75 -6.63 4.95
N PHE A 10 -18.73 -6.93 4.15
CA PHE A 10 -18.62 -8.11 3.29
C PHE A 10 -17.52 -9.07 3.74
N ALA A 11 -16.57 -8.61 4.55
CA ALA A 11 -15.58 -9.47 5.16
C ALA A 11 -15.09 -8.92 6.50
N TRP A 12 -14.39 -9.76 7.23
CA TRP A 12 -13.71 -9.38 8.46
C TRP A 12 -12.35 -10.07 8.53
N SER A 13 -11.42 -9.42 9.22
CA SER A 13 -10.13 -9.99 9.62
C SER A 13 -9.97 -9.76 11.12
N TRP A 14 -9.60 -10.79 11.86
CA TRP A 14 -9.39 -10.77 13.30
C TRP A 14 -7.94 -11.11 13.62
N GLY A 15 -7.27 -10.28 14.41
CA GLY A 15 -5.91 -10.55 14.87
C GLY A 15 -5.90 -11.71 15.86
N SER A 16 -5.59 -12.90 15.33
CA SER A 16 -5.64 -14.17 16.04
C SER A 16 -4.37 -14.48 16.83
N LYS A 17 -3.25 -13.88 16.43
CA LYS A 17 -1.95 -14.10 17.06
C LYS A 17 -1.81 -13.26 18.32
N ARG A 18 -1.36 -13.90 19.40
CA ARG A 18 -1.24 -13.29 20.72
C ARG A 18 0.08 -12.52 20.84
N GLY A 19 0.03 -11.42 21.60
CA GLY A 19 1.21 -10.59 21.90
C GLY A 19 1.57 -9.57 20.81
N GLU A 20 0.74 -9.45 19.78
CA GLU A 20 0.90 -8.44 18.73
C GLU A 20 -0.03 -7.25 18.96
N ALA A 21 0.31 -6.08 18.40
CA ALA A 21 -0.52 -4.87 18.51
C ALA A 21 -1.93 -5.03 17.92
N THR A 22 -2.12 -6.04 17.06
CA THR A 22 -3.37 -6.37 16.38
C THR A 22 -4.20 -7.42 17.14
N THR A 23 -3.69 -7.94 18.26
CA THR A 23 -4.36 -8.99 19.07
C THR A 23 -5.78 -8.55 19.43
N ASP A 24 -6.76 -9.43 19.20
CA ASP A 24 -8.19 -9.21 19.48
C ASP A 24 -8.84 -8.04 18.71
N ILE A 25 -8.14 -7.40 17.78
CA ILE A 25 -8.70 -6.36 16.92
C ILE A 25 -9.41 -7.01 15.73
N CYS A 26 -10.66 -6.58 15.49
CA CYS A 26 -11.46 -7.02 14.35
C CYS A 26 -11.64 -5.87 13.35
N TYR A 27 -11.11 -6.07 12.14
CA TYR A 27 -11.23 -5.16 11.02
C TYR A 27 -12.40 -5.57 10.14
N LEU A 28 -13.37 -4.69 9.95
CA LEU A 28 -14.50 -4.89 9.05
C LEU A 28 -14.17 -4.34 7.67
N LYS A 29 -14.46 -5.11 6.62
CA LYS A 29 -14.13 -4.79 5.23
C LYS A 29 -15.40 -4.65 4.40
N GLY A 30 -15.48 -3.56 3.64
CA GLY A 30 -16.55 -3.32 2.67
C GLY A 30 -16.24 -3.88 1.28
N GLY A 31 -17.20 -3.73 0.36
CA GLY A 31 -17.07 -4.12 -1.05
C GLY A 31 -16.61 -2.99 -1.97
N GLN A 32 -15.86 -2.03 -1.45
CA GLN A 32 -15.34 -0.88 -2.19
C GLN A 32 -13.83 -0.78 -1.95
N PRO A 33 -13.04 -0.32 -2.94
CA PRO A 33 -13.47 0.21 -4.23
C PRO A 33 -13.65 -0.85 -5.32
N ARG A 34 -13.50 -2.14 -4.97
CA ARG A 34 -13.56 -3.26 -5.91
C ARG A 34 -14.70 -4.21 -5.55
N PRO A 35 -15.39 -4.82 -6.52
CA PRO A 35 -16.48 -5.76 -6.28
C PRO A 35 -15.98 -7.17 -5.86
N TRP A 36 -14.74 -7.29 -5.40
CA TRP A 36 -14.14 -8.52 -4.89
C TRP A 36 -13.15 -8.21 -3.77
N LEU A 37 -12.89 -9.22 -2.93
CA LEU A 37 -11.87 -9.21 -1.89
C LEU A 37 -10.58 -9.82 -2.42
N VAL A 38 -9.46 -9.47 -1.82
CA VAL A 38 -8.20 -10.20 -2.02
C VAL A 38 -7.87 -10.97 -0.76
N ALA A 39 -7.60 -12.27 -0.93
CA ALA A 39 -7.07 -13.12 0.12
C ALA A 39 -5.55 -13.08 0.09
N LEU A 40 -4.96 -12.80 1.25
CA LEU A 40 -3.53 -12.78 1.50
C LEU A 40 -3.25 -13.74 2.65
N GLU A 41 -2.11 -14.40 2.61
CA GLU A 41 -1.65 -15.26 3.70
C GLU A 41 -0.92 -14.40 4.74
N ASP A 42 -1.41 -14.45 5.97
CA ASP A 42 -0.82 -13.77 7.13
C ASP A 42 -1.17 -14.54 8.39
N ASP A 43 -0.16 -15.12 9.05
CA ASP A 43 -0.31 -15.93 10.25
C ASP A 43 -0.85 -15.14 11.46
N ALA A 44 -0.80 -13.80 11.39
CA ALA A 44 -1.34 -12.94 12.44
C ALA A 44 -2.87 -12.85 12.41
N PHE A 45 -3.51 -13.22 11.30
CA PHE A 45 -4.93 -12.95 11.07
C PHE A 45 -5.76 -14.17 10.67
N THR A 46 -6.95 -14.28 11.25
CA THR A 46 -8.03 -15.13 10.74
C THR A 46 -9.07 -14.26 10.04
N SER A 47 -9.50 -14.63 8.84
CA SER A 47 -10.45 -13.85 8.06
C SER A 47 -11.65 -14.67 7.58
N GLY A 48 -12.77 -14.01 7.31
CA GLY A 48 -13.97 -14.65 6.79
C GLY A 48 -14.98 -13.69 6.19
N GLN A 49 -16.02 -14.26 5.57
CA GLN A 49 -17.18 -13.53 5.05
C GLN A 49 -18.43 -13.86 5.90
N PRO A 50 -19.41 -12.95 5.98
CA PRO A 50 -20.71 -13.25 6.58
C PRO A 50 -21.43 -14.35 5.79
N VAL A 51 -22.20 -15.19 6.48
CA VAL A 51 -22.88 -16.37 5.91
C VAL A 51 -24.28 -16.09 5.38
N GLN A 52 -24.80 -14.88 5.59
CA GLN A 52 -26.16 -14.55 5.17
C GLN A 52 -26.27 -14.39 3.64
N VAL A 53 -27.47 -14.61 3.09
CA VAL A 53 -27.74 -14.57 1.64
C VAL A 53 -27.37 -13.19 1.06
N ASN A 54 -26.68 -13.18 -0.09
CA ASN A 54 -26.18 -11.98 -0.78
C ASN A 54 -25.21 -11.11 0.04
N ARG A 55 -24.49 -11.71 0.99
CA ARG A 55 -23.52 -11.01 1.85
C ARG A 55 -22.06 -11.37 1.63
N SER A 56 -21.79 -12.31 0.74
CA SER A 56 -20.44 -12.64 0.29
C SER A 56 -20.17 -12.08 -1.11
N ILE A 57 -18.92 -11.71 -1.37
CA ILE A 57 -18.41 -11.32 -2.68
C ILE A 57 -17.27 -12.24 -3.08
N ALA A 58 -16.88 -12.16 -4.36
CA ALA A 58 -15.80 -12.98 -4.90
C ALA A 58 -14.50 -12.73 -4.12
N VAL A 59 -13.72 -13.80 -3.91
CA VAL A 59 -12.40 -13.75 -3.28
C VAL A 59 -11.35 -14.08 -4.33
N LEU A 60 -10.49 -13.12 -4.61
CA LEU A 60 -9.35 -13.27 -5.48
C LEU A 60 -8.15 -13.78 -4.68
N ARG A 61 -7.56 -14.88 -5.14
CA ARG A 61 -6.25 -15.37 -4.69
C ARG A 61 -5.24 -15.12 -5.79
N ARG A 62 -4.13 -14.46 -5.47
CA ARG A 62 -3.05 -14.22 -6.43
C ARG A 62 -2.15 -15.45 -6.52
N GLN A 63 -1.59 -15.64 -7.72
CA GLN A 63 -0.47 -16.56 -7.88
C GLN A 63 0.76 -15.96 -7.17
N PRO A 64 1.68 -16.79 -6.67
CA PRO A 64 2.95 -16.32 -6.12
C PRO A 64 3.68 -15.39 -7.11
N GLY A 65 4.23 -14.28 -6.62
CA GLY A 65 4.93 -13.27 -7.42
C GLY A 65 4.03 -12.16 -8.00
N HIS A 66 2.71 -12.20 -7.79
CA HIS A 66 1.76 -11.28 -8.44
C HIS A 66 1.04 -10.33 -7.47
N SER A 67 1.17 -10.53 -6.16
CA SER A 67 0.51 -9.69 -5.16
C SER A 67 1.22 -8.35 -5.01
N LEU A 68 0.45 -7.27 -5.02
CA LEU A 68 0.94 -5.90 -4.94
C LEU A 68 0.43 -5.20 -3.68
N PHE A 69 1.35 -4.71 -2.85
CA PHE A 69 1.09 -3.66 -1.89
C PHE A 69 1.42 -2.30 -2.51
N CYS A 70 0.45 -1.39 -2.61
CA CYS A 70 0.67 -0.08 -3.22
C CYS A 70 0.40 1.06 -2.25
N PHE A 71 1.22 2.10 -2.29
CA PHE A 71 0.98 3.27 -1.46
C PHE A 71 1.25 4.58 -2.19
N SER A 72 0.60 5.63 -1.69
CA SER A 72 0.84 7.01 -2.08
C SER A 72 1.13 7.85 -0.85
N LEU A 73 2.05 8.81 -1.00
CA LEU A 73 2.17 9.96 -0.11
C LEU A 73 1.23 11.04 -0.66
N THR A 74 0.51 11.74 0.22
CA THR A 74 -0.31 12.90 -0.15
C THR A 74 -0.05 14.03 0.82
N LEU A 75 -0.04 15.26 0.31
CA LEU A 75 -0.26 16.45 1.10
C LEU A 75 -1.67 16.41 1.71
N PRO A 76 -1.85 16.91 2.95
CA PRO A 76 -3.16 16.87 3.61
C PRO A 76 -4.17 17.84 2.99
N SER A 77 -3.69 18.83 2.24
CA SER A 77 -4.49 19.80 1.50
C SER A 77 -3.96 19.97 0.07
N GLY A 78 -4.73 20.66 -0.78
CA GLY A 78 -4.44 20.78 -2.20
C GLY A 78 -5.21 19.78 -3.05
N TYR A 79 -4.68 19.47 -4.24
CA TYR A 79 -5.41 18.70 -5.25
C TYR A 79 -5.25 17.18 -5.11
N GLU A 80 -4.15 16.71 -4.49
CA GLU A 80 -3.82 15.28 -4.36
C GLU A 80 -4.89 14.45 -3.63
N PRO A 81 -5.50 14.90 -2.50
CA PRO A 81 -6.58 14.14 -1.88
C PRO A 81 -7.80 13.98 -2.80
N GLY A 82 -8.06 14.98 -3.65
CA GLY A 82 -9.12 14.93 -4.67
C GLY A 82 -8.83 13.88 -5.74
N LEU A 83 -7.58 13.81 -6.21
CA LEU A 83 -7.16 12.78 -7.16
C LEU A 83 -7.26 11.37 -6.56
N LEU A 84 -6.78 11.18 -5.33
CA LEU A 84 -6.91 9.88 -4.64
C LEU A 84 -8.36 9.49 -4.42
N ARG A 85 -9.25 10.43 -4.09
CA ARG A 85 -10.70 10.17 -3.98
C ARG A 85 -11.30 9.72 -5.32
N MET A 86 -10.93 10.37 -6.42
CA MET A 86 -11.35 9.98 -7.76
C MET A 86 -10.82 8.59 -8.14
N GLN A 87 -9.54 8.31 -7.87
CA GLN A 87 -8.95 7.01 -8.13
C GLN A 87 -9.62 5.91 -7.31
N PHE A 88 -9.93 6.18 -6.03
CA PHE A 88 -10.66 5.25 -5.16
C PHE A 88 -12.05 4.97 -5.72
N ALA A 89 -12.82 6.00 -6.06
CA ALA A 89 -14.18 5.82 -6.61
C ALA A 89 -14.21 4.99 -7.90
N ARG A 90 -13.10 4.94 -8.64
CA ARG A 90 -12.96 4.17 -9.88
C ARG A 90 -12.20 2.84 -9.71
N GLY A 91 -11.65 2.55 -8.52
CA GLY A 91 -10.82 1.37 -8.28
C GLY A 91 -9.53 1.32 -9.12
N VAL A 92 -8.95 2.49 -9.44
CA VAL A 92 -7.74 2.63 -10.28
C VAL A 92 -6.53 3.12 -9.48
N GLY A 93 -5.36 3.22 -10.13
CA GLY A 93 -4.13 3.62 -9.46
C GLY A 93 -3.74 2.62 -8.37
N ILE A 94 -3.35 3.12 -7.18
CA ILE A 94 -3.02 2.25 -6.04
C ILE A 94 -4.20 1.39 -5.59
N PHE A 95 -5.45 1.82 -5.85
CA PHE A 95 -6.66 1.11 -5.42
C PHE A 95 -6.97 -0.12 -6.28
N GLY A 96 -6.24 -0.32 -7.39
CA GLY A 96 -6.22 -1.57 -8.16
C GLY A 96 -5.24 -2.62 -7.64
N CYS A 97 -4.43 -2.28 -6.63
CA CYS A 97 -3.49 -3.21 -5.99
C CYS A 97 -4.17 -4.11 -4.95
N ASP A 98 -3.53 -5.19 -4.58
CA ASP A 98 -4.10 -6.22 -3.72
C ASP A 98 -4.37 -5.69 -2.33
N GLU A 99 -3.45 -4.86 -1.85
CA GLU A 99 -3.60 -4.01 -0.68
C GLU A 99 -3.08 -2.61 -0.99
N TYR A 100 -3.61 -1.61 -0.28
CA TYR A 100 -3.18 -0.23 -0.45
C TYR A 100 -3.14 0.57 0.85
N ALA A 101 -2.33 1.63 0.83
CA ALA A 101 -2.22 2.61 1.90
C ALA A 101 -2.06 4.03 1.33
N VAL A 102 -2.64 5.01 2.02
CA VAL A 102 -2.29 6.42 1.79
C VAL A 102 -1.55 6.90 3.02
N TYR A 103 -0.47 7.63 2.85
CA TYR A 103 0.32 8.22 3.93
C TYR A 103 0.31 9.74 3.83
N SER A 104 0.36 10.41 4.98
CA SER A 104 0.48 11.86 5.08
C SER A 104 1.05 12.25 6.45
N ASN A 105 1.40 13.51 6.67
CA ASN A 105 1.81 14.01 7.98
C ASN A 105 0.62 14.32 8.90
N GLU A 106 -0.60 14.34 8.35
CA GLU A 106 -1.85 14.55 9.09
C GLU A 106 -2.94 13.59 8.61
N THR A 107 -3.96 13.38 9.46
CA THR A 107 -5.11 12.55 9.10
C THR A 107 -5.91 13.21 7.99
N THR A 108 -5.89 12.60 6.81
CA THR A 108 -6.53 13.10 5.59
C THR A 108 -7.63 12.13 5.18
N HIS A 109 -8.86 12.61 5.08
CA HIS A 109 -10.00 11.81 4.65
C HIS A 109 -10.00 11.62 3.12
N ILE A 110 -9.80 10.39 2.65
CA ILE A 110 -9.78 10.07 1.21
C ILE A 110 -11.17 9.64 0.75
N ALA A 111 -11.74 8.63 1.41
CA ALA A 111 -13.05 8.08 1.11
C ALA A 111 -13.67 7.45 2.36
N LEU A 112 -14.91 6.98 2.26
CA LEU A 112 -15.61 6.34 3.38
C LEU A 112 -14.79 5.13 3.90
N GLY A 113 -14.36 5.21 5.15
CA GLY A 113 -13.55 4.16 5.79
C GLY A 113 -12.07 4.15 5.36
N LEU A 114 -11.61 5.17 4.63
CA LEU A 114 -10.22 5.30 4.19
C LEU A 114 -9.65 6.69 4.58
N PHE A 115 -8.71 6.65 5.51
CA PHE A 115 -7.92 7.79 5.95
C PHE A 115 -6.43 7.54 5.70
N SER A 116 -5.64 8.60 5.59
CA SER A 116 -4.19 8.47 5.55
C SER A 116 -3.63 7.91 6.87
N GLN A 117 -2.54 7.15 6.77
CA GLN A 117 -1.70 6.79 7.88
C GLN A 117 -0.72 7.93 8.18
N VAL A 118 -0.71 8.39 9.43
CA VAL A 118 0.13 9.51 9.87
C VAL A 118 1.55 9.04 10.17
N PHE A 119 2.53 9.81 9.74
CA PHE A 119 3.93 9.68 10.14
C PHE A 119 4.52 11.05 10.49
N ASN A 120 5.49 11.07 11.41
CA ASN A 120 6.05 12.31 11.92
C ASN A 120 7.14 12.86 10.99
N SER A 121 6.74 13.70 10.03
CA SER A 121 7.63 14.42 9.13
C SER A 121 6.97 15.73 8.67
N THR A 122 7.79 16.72 8.28
CA THR A 122 7.30 17.79 7.41
C THR A 122 7.12 17.26 5.99
N LEU A 123 6.14 17.79 5.25
CA LEU A 123 5.98 17.53 3.82
C LEU A 123 6.45 18.70 2.94
N THR A 124 7.09 19.70 3.54
CA THR A 124 7.70 20.82 2.82
C THR A 124 9.13 20.46 2.46
N ALA A 125 9.49 20.58 1.18
CA ALA A 125 10.85 20.42 0.69
C ALA A 125 11.30 21.67 -0.06
N PRO A 126 12.54 22.14 0.13
CA PRO A 126 13.08 23.22 -0.68
C PRO A 126 13.28 22.76 -2.13
N MET A 127 13.19 23.70 -3.06
CA MET A 127 13.56 23.47 -4.45
C MET A 127 15.07 23.70 -4.63
N GLY A 128 15.76 22.80 -5.33
CA GLY A 128 17.21 22.91 -5.47
C GLY A 128 17.83 21.82 -6.34
N GLY A 129 19.15 21.65 -6.17
CA GLY A 129 19.94 20.73 -6.99
C GLY A 129 20.17 21.21 -8.42
N GLU A 130 20.88 20.38 -9.19
CA GLU A 130 21.19 20.60 -10.61
C GLU A 130 19.92 20.74 -11.46
N PHE A 131 18.89 19.95 -11.13
CA PHE A 131 17.64 19.87 -11.90
C PHE A 131 16.52 20.77 -11.38
N LYS A 132 16.77 21.59 -10.35
CA LYS A 132 15.77 22.49 -9.73
C LYS A 132 14.47 21.77 -9.32
N THR A 133 14.61 20.60 -8.70
CA THR A 133 13.49 19.78 -8.22
C THR A 133 13.33 19.88 -6.70
N ALA A 134 12.25 19.30 -6.17
CA ALA A 134 12.02 19.22 -4.73
C ALA A 134 13.03 18.27 -4.07
N LEU A 135 13.76 18.77 -3.07
CA LEU A 135 14.76 18.01 -2.31
C LEU A 135 14.08 17.24 -1.16
N ASN A 136 13.25 16.27 -1.51
CA ASN A 136 12.34 15.56 -0.61
C ASN A 136 12.91 14.24 -0.03
N THR A 137 14.17 13.90 -0.31
CA THR A 137 14.81 12.67 0.19
C THR A 137 14.60 12.44 1.70
N PRO A 138 14.78 13.43 2.60
CA PRO A 138 14.58 13.22 4.03
C PRO A 138 13.14 12.78 4.38
N ILE A 139 12.14 13.30 3.67
CA ILE A 139 10.72 12.95 3.87
C ILE A 139 10.51 11.48 3.54
N PHE A 140 11.05 11.02 2.40
CA PHE A 140 10.94 9.63 1.98
C PHE A 140 11.72 8.66 2.88
N LEU A 141 12.85 9.06 3.47
CA LEU A 141 13.54 8.23 4.47
C LEU A 141 12.65 7.93 5.69
N VAL A 142 11.91 8.93 6.19
CA VAL A 142 10.98 8.75 7.31
C VAL A 142 9.77 7.92 6.88
N LEU A 143 9.21 8.20 5.70
CA LEU A 143 8.08 7.45 5.15
C LEU A 143 8.41 5.96 4.96
N TRP A 144 9.55 5.64 4.36
CA TRP A 144 9.98 4.24 4.20
C TRP A 144 10.20 3.55 5.55
N SER A 145 10.72 4.27 6.54
CA SER A 145 10.82 3.75 7.92
C SER A 145 9.44 3.40 8.48
N LYS A 146 8.42 4.23 8.23
CA LYS A 146 7.02 3.94 8.62
C LYS A 146 6.46 2.73 7.87
N ILE A 147 6.69 2.60 6.57
CA ILE A 147 6.21 1.46 5.76
C ILE A 147 6.82 0.14 6.26
N ILE A 148 8.11 0.16 6.59
CA ILE A 148 8.80 -1.01 7.15
C ILE A 148 8.23 -1.37 8.52
N GLN A 149 7.99 -0.36 9.37
CA GLN A 149 7.39 -0.54 10.68
C GLN A 149 5.98 -1.15 10.59
N ASP A 150 5.18 -0.68 9.63
CA ASP A 150 3.83 -1.20 9.40
C ASP A 150 3.83 -2.65 8.93
N GLY A 151 4.91 -3.09 8.28
CA GLY A 151 5.13 -4.48 7.93
C GLY A 151 4.17 -5.05 6.87
N ARG A 152 3.20 -4.26 6.38
CA ARG A 152 2.19 -4.68 5.39
C ARG A 152 2.82 -5.28 4.14
N TYR A 153 3.96 -4.75 3.70
CA TYR A 153 4.72 -5.25 2.56
C TYR A 153 5.13 -6.73 2.67
N LYS A 154 5.24 -7.27 3.90
CA LYS A 154 5.68 -8.67 4.14
C LYS A 154 4.66 -9.70 3.65
N ALA A 155 3.39 -9.32 3.51
CA ALA A 155 2.31 -10.17 2.99
C ALA A 155 2.18 -10.12 1.46
N HIS A 156 3.04 -9.36 0.77
CA HIS A 156 2.97 -9.16 -0.68
C HIS A 156 4.29 -9.48 -1.36
N ASP A 157 4.23 -9.85 -2.62
CA ASP A 157 5.43 -10.15 -3.43
C ASP A 157 6.15 -8.86 -3.81
N TRP A 158 5.38 -7.80 -4.09
CA TRP A 158 5.91 -6.51 -4.52
C TRP A 158 5.28 -5.34 -3.77
N THR A 159 6.09 -4.32 -3.54
CA THR A 159 5.73 -3.01 -2.98
C THR A 159 5.88 -1.94 -4.04
N VAL A 160 4.86 -1.11 -4.19
CA VAL A 160 4.81 -0.06 -5.22
C VAL A 160 4.50 1.28 -4.56
N LYS A 161 5.41 2.23 -4.71
CA LYS A 161 5.13 3.65 -4.48
C LYS A 161 4.55 4.22 -5.77
N ALA A 162 3.40 4.88 -5.70
CA ALA A 162 2.87 5.66 -6.82
C ALA A 162 2.42 7.04 -6.32
N ASP A 163 2.79 8.11 -7.03
CA ASP A 163 2.31 9.46 -6.69
C ASP A 163 0.82 9.62 -7.01
N ALA A 164 0.14 10.50 -6.28
CA ALA A 164 -1.31 10.72 -6.40
C ALA A 164 -1.73 11.25 -7.78
N ASP A 165 -0.81 11.90 -8.51
CA ASP A 165 -0.97 12.45 -9.85
C ASP A 165 -0.43 11.52 -10.96
N SER A 166 0.01 10.32 -10.60
CA SER A 166 0.57 9.35 -11.53
C SER A 166 -0.49 8.45 -12.16
N ALA A 167 -0.45 8.30 -13.48
CA ALA A 167 -1.28 7.33 -14.21
C ALA A 167 -0.73 5.91 -14.03
N PHE A 168 -1.13 5.23 -12.96
CA PHE A 168 -0.66 3.89 -12.64
C PHE A 168 -1.68 2.80 -13.01
N LEU A 169 -1.22 1.78 -13.74
CA LEU A 169 -2.03 0.63 -14.19
C LEU A 169 -1.49 -0.67 -13.58
N PRO A 170 -2.00 -1.12 -12.42
CA PRO A 170 -1.51 -2.30 -11.72
C PRO A 170 -1.51 -3.59 -12.55
N HIS A 171 -2.44 -3.73 -13.51
CA HIS A 171 -2.49 -4.92 -14.36
C HIS A 171 -1.29 -4.98 -15.34
N ARG A 172 -0.86 -3.84 -15.89
CA ARG A 172 0.32 -3.77 -16.78
C ARG A 172 1.58 -4.10 -16.01
N LEU A 173 1.69 -3.58 -14.78
CA LEU A 173 2.83 -3.88 -13.93
C LEU A 173 2.92 -5.38 -13.63
N ARG A 174 1.82 -6.04 -13.27
CA ARG A 174 1.82 -7.49 -13.02
C ARG A 174 2.36 -8.28 -14.21
N ASN A 175 1.96 -7.94 -15.44
CA ASN A 175 2.47 -8.60 -16.65
C ASN A 175 3.98 -8.41 -16.83
N LEU A 176 4.52 -7.24 -16.47
CA LEU A 176 5.95 -6.99 -16.49
C LEU A 176 6.69 -7.82 -15.43
N LEU A 177 6.12 -7.91 -14.22
CA LEU A 177 6.71 -8.63 -13.09
C LEU A 177 6.80 -10.14 -13.30
N LEU A 178 6.00 -10.73 -14.21
CA LEU A 178 6.14 -12.13 -14.63
C LEU A 178 7.55 -12.50 -15.09
N HIS A 179 8.28 -11.52 -15.62
CA HIS A 179 9.62 -11.70 -16.16
C HIS A 179 10.72 -11.34 -15.16
N HIS A 180 10.36 -10.93 -13.94
CA HIS A 180 11.28 -10.53 -12.90
C HIS A 180 11.15 -11.48 -11.71
N LYS A 181 12.21 -12.24 -11.44
CA LYS A 181 12.28 -13.09 -10.25
C LYS A 181 12.98 -12.34 -9.15
N GLU A 182 12.40 -12.39 -7.96
CA GLU A 182 13.08 -11.95 -6.75
C GLU A 182 14.22 -12.91 -6.41
N ASP A 183 15.36 -12.35 -6.01
CA ASP A 183 16.49 -13.09 -5.45
C ASP A 183 16.58 -12.87 -3.92
N ALA A 184 17.63 -13.43 -3.31
CA ALA A 184 17.84 -13.35 -1.86
C ALA A 184 18.12 -11.92 -1.36
N ASP A 185 18.71 -11.07 -2.20
CA ASP A 185 19.08 -9.69 -1.87
C ASP A 185 17.96 -8.69 -2.21
N GLY A 186 16.99 -9.14 -3.01
CA GLY A 186 15.85 -8.38 -3.47
C GLY A 186 16.10 -7.65 -4.78
N VAL A 187 15.01 -7.39 -5.50
CA VAL A 187 15.04 -6.73 -6.81
C VAL A 187 14.19 -5.46 -6.76
N TYR A 188 14.68 -4.40 -7.40
CA TYR A 188 13.86 -3.24 -7.73
C TYR A 188 13.86 -3.01 -9.24
N LEU A 189 12.79 -2.41 -9.76
CA LEU A 189 12.73 -2.10 -11.19
C LEU A 189 13.45 -0.79 -11.47
N ASN A 190 14.62 -0.88 -12.10
CA ASN A 190 15.36 0.30 -12.47
C ASN A 190 14.69 1.04 -13.64
N ASN A 191 14.10 2.20 -13.37
CA ASN A 191 13.35 2.99 -14.35
C ASN A 191 14.14 4.19 -14.92
N CYS A 192 15.36 4.43 -14.44
CA CYS A 192 16.25 5.50 -14.91
C CYS A 192 17.71 5.02 -14.86
N LYS A 193 18.60 5.49 -15.75
CA LYS A 193 20.00 5.00 -15.81
C LYS A 193 20.75 5.02 -14.46
N MET A 194 20.32 5.86 -13.51
CA MET A 194 20.93 6.05 -12.19
C MET A 194 20.14 5.42 -11.02
N GLY A 195 19.09 4.63 -11.27
CA GLY A 195 18.29 3.98 -10.24
C GLY A 195 16.81 4.37 -10.30
N LEU A 196 16.13 4.24 -9.16
CA LEU A 196 14.72 4.59 -9.03
C LEU A 196 14.52 6.10 -9.04
N HIS A 197 13.67 6.58 -9.93
CA HIS A 197 13.33 7.99 -10.00
C HIS A 197 11.87 8.20 -10.42
N GLY A 198 11.24 9.22 -9.86
CA GLY A 198 9.96 9.74 -10.33
C GLY A 198 8.72 9.09 -9.69
N PRO A 199 7.59 9.06 -10.42
CA PRO A 199 6.29 8.92 -9.77
C PRO A 199 5.85 7.47 -9.56
N LEU A 200 6.72 6.50 -9.88
CA LEU A 200 6.48 5.08 -9.68
C LEU A 200 7.79 4.39 -9.28
N GLU A 201 7.80 3.73 -8.13
CA GLU A 201 8.95 2.95 -7.65
C GLU A 201 8.46 1.56 -7.24
N VAL A 202 9.17 0.51 -7.68
CA VAL A 202 8.72 -0.89 -7.53
C VAL A 202 9.83 -1.73 -6.93
N PHE A 203 9.53 -2.39 -5.81
CA PHE A 203 10.46 -3.16 -5.01
C PHE A 203 9.87 -4.53 -4.71
N SER A 204 10.70 -5.57 -4.76
CA SER A 204 10.35 -6.88 -4.24
C SER A 204 10.33 -6.87 -2.70
N ARG A 205 9.74 -7.89 -2.07
CA ARG A 205 9.67 -8.02 -0.61
C ARG A 205 11.03 -7.96 0.07
N ASN A 206 12.01 -8.70 -0.45
CA ASN A 206 13.39 -8.72 0.01
C ASN A 206 14.10 -7.39 -0.26
N ALA A 207 13.75 -6.66 -1.32
CA ALA A 207 14.35 -5.34 -1.55
C ALA A 207 13.94 -4.34 -0.46
N VAL A 208 12.66 -4.35 -0.05
CA VAL A 208 12.20 -3.53 1.09
C VAL A 208 12.85 -3.97 2.40
N LYS A 209 13.05 -5.28 2.59
CA LYS A 209 13.79 -5.82 3.74
C LYS A 209 15.25 -5.34 3.73
N ALA A 210 15.96 -5.47 2.62
CA ALA A 210 17.34 -5.05 2.46
C ALA A 210 17.50 -3.54 2.70
N TRP A 211 16.58 -2.73 2.17
CA TRP A 211 16.49 -1.29 2.45
C TRP A 211 16.42 -1.03 3.96
N GLY A 212 15.50 -1.67 4.68
CA GLY A 212 15.34 -1.45 6.12
C GLY A 212 16.59 -1.83 6.94
N TRP A 213 17.30 -2.87 6.54
CA TRP A 213 18.53 -3.30 7.22
C TRP A 213 19.70 -2.37 6.90
N GLY A 214 19.78 -1.88 5.66
CA GLY A 214 20.85 -1.03 5.15
C GLY A 214 20.66 0.46 5.43
N ALA A 215 19.45 0.94 5.69
CA ALA A 215 19.10 2.37 5.72
C ALA A 215 19.98 3.21 6.66
N ARG A 216 20.49 2.63 7.76
CA ARG A 216 21.38 3.35 8.69
C ARG A 216 22.76 3.66 8.10
N LYS A 217 23.19 2.94 7.06
CA LYS A 217 24.46 3.15 6.36
C LYS A 217 24.41 4.31 5.37
N CYS A 218 23.22 4.81 5.05
CA CYS A 218 22.99 5.89 4.09
C CYS A 218 22.94 7.28 4.77
N LYS A 219 23.42 7.40 6.00
CA LYS A 219 23.49 8.65 6.77
C LYS A 219 24.84 9.32 6.62
#